data_AF-A0A5R8NPB0-F1
#
_entry.id   AF-A0A5R8NPB0-F1
#
_cell.length_a   1.000
_cell.length_b   1.000
_cell.length_c   1.000
_cell.angle_alpha   90.00
_cell.angle_beta   90.00
_cell.angle_gamma   90.00
#
_symmetry.space_group_name_H-M   'P 1'
#
loop_
_entity.id
_entity.type
_entity.pdbx_description
1 polymer ?
#
loop_
_entity_poly.entity_id
_entity_poly.type
_entity_poly.pdbx_seq_one_letter_code
_entity_poly.pdbx_strand_id
1 'polypeptide(L)'
;MTEHDKRTRAIALLHSRHDPVVFEALTQRHRLRIVYTVYTDAAAVLAALIAVQHALDHLADAVAVPHLGTLEPGTPWWVVTEAADLITAARQYPRRSAVIGSTGRTQ
;
A
#
# COMPACT_ATOMS: atom_id res chain seq x y z
N MET A 1 -9.35 24.39 11.71
CA MET A 1 -8.31 23.40 11.33
C MET A 1 -8.87 22.63 10.15
N THR A 2 -8.46 22.97 8.94
CA THR A 2 -9.16 22.62 7.69
C THR A 2 -8.87 21.18 7.26
N GLU A 3 -9.93 20.41 7.07
CA GLU A 3 -9.98 18.99 6.70
C GLU A 3 -9.51 18.69 5.25
N HIS A 4 -8.92 19.68 4.57
CA HIS A 4 -8.68 19.68 3.12
C HIS A 4 -7.24 19.31 2.68
N ASP A 5 -6.32 19.01 3.61
CA ASP A 5 -4.89 18.85 3.26
C ASP A 5 -4.22 17.59 3.86
N LYS A 6 -5.00 16.57 4.22
CA LYS A 6 -4.41 15.33 4.75
C LYS A 6 -4.05 14.39 3.60
N ARG A 7 -2.90 14.61 2.97
CA ARG A 7 -2.31 13.67 2.02
C ARG A 7 -2.05 12.32 2.70
N THR A 8 -2.41 11.22 2.04
CA THR A 8 -2.21 9.86 2.55
C THR A 8 -0.72 9.55 2.62
N ARG A 9 -0.20 9.20 3.81
CA ARG A 9 1.21 8.81 3.97
C ARG A 9 1.41 7.47 3.29
N ALA A 10 2.32 7.38 2.34
CA ALA A 10 2.54 6.17 1.59
C ALA A 10 4.01 5.81 1.47
N ILE A 11 4.32 4.52 1.42
CA ILE A 11 5.58 4.06 0.86
C ILE A 11 5.39 3.72 -0.62
N ALA A 12 6.43 3.93 -1.42
CA ALA A 12 6.46 3.49 -2.80
C ALA A 12 7.36 2.25 -2.92
N LEU A 13 6.87 1.19 -3.57
CA LEU A 13 7.67 0.03 -3.92
C LEU A 13 7.83 -0.01 -5.45
N LEU A 14 9.04 0.33 -5.91
CA LEU A 14 9.36 0.52 -7.31
C LEU A 14 10.29 -0.58 -7.80
N HIS A 15 10.05 -1.04 -9.03
CA HIS A 15 11.00 -1.87 -9.74
C HIS A 15 12.14 -0.99 -10.29
N SER A 16 13.33 -1.55 -10.51
CA SER A 16 14.47 -0.83 -11.11
C SER A 16 14.18 -0.26 -12.51
N ARG A 17 13.11 -0.73 -13.17
CA ARG A 17 12.65 -0.28 -14.50
C ARG A 17 11.25 0.35 -14.44
N HIS A 18 10.87 0.92 -13.29
CA HIS A 18 9.59 1.60 -13.17
C HIS A 18 9.47 2.74 -14.19
N ASP A 19 8.24 3.00 -14.63
CA ASP A 19 7.90 4.18 -15.42
C ASP A 19 7.64 5.37 -14.47
N PRO A 20 8.46 6.43 -14.50
CA PRO A 20 8.28 7.59 -13.64
C PRO A 20 6.95 8.31 -13.88
N VAL A 21 6.45 8.34 -15.12
CA VAL A 21 5.20 9.03 -15.48
C VAL A 21 4.01 8.32 -14.87
N VAL A 22 4.00 6.97 -14.90
CA VAL A 22 2.96 6.16 -14.26
C VAL A 22 2.98 6.38 -12.75
N PHE A 23 4.16 6.42 -12.14
CA PHE A 23 4.30 6.66 -10.71
C PHE A 23 3.81 8.05 -10.31
N GLU A 24 4.22 9.11 -11.02
CA GLU A 24 3.78 10.47 -10.76
C GLU A 24 2.26 10.60 -10.89
N ALA A 25 1.66 10.08 -11.97
CA ALA A 25 0.22 10.08 -12.15
C ALA A 25 -0.51 9.36 -11.01
N LEU A 26 0.02 8.22 -10.54
CA LEU A 26 -0.55 7.47 -9.43
C LEU A 26 -0.49 8.26 -8.11
N THR A 27 0.65 8.90 -7.81
CA THR A 27 0.80 9.71 -6.59
C THR A 27 -0.15 10.91 -6.58
N GLN A 28 -0.33 11.57 -7.72
CA GLN A 28 -1.26 12.70 -7.85
C GLN A 28 -2.71 12.25 -7.70
N ARG A 29 -3.10 11.18 -8.41
CA ARG A 29 -4.47 10.64 -8.39
C ARG A 29 -4.92 10.27 -6.97
N HIS A 30 -4.04 9.67 -6.18
CA HIS A 30 -4.33 9.22 -4.81
C HIS A 30 -3.89 10.23 -3.73
N ARG A 31 -3.43 11.43 -4.12
CA ARG A 31 -2.93 12.48 -3.21
C ARG A 31 -1.92 11.94 -2.18
N LEU A 32 -0.99 11.13 -2.65
CA LEU A 32 -0.01 10.45 -1.81
C LEU A 32 1.09 11.42 -1.35
N ARG A 33 1.46 11.30 -0.09
CA ARG A 33 2.71 11.82 0.46
C ARG A 33 3.66 10.65 0.63
N ILE A 34 4.62 10.52 -0.28
CA ILE A 34 5.64 9.47 -0.20
C ILE A 34 6.56 9.75 0.98
N VAL A 35 6.56 8.87 1.98
CA VAL A 35 7.42 8.96 3.16
C VAL A 35 8.68 8.11 3.05
N TYR A 36 8.65 7.09 2.19
CA TYR A 36 9.81 6.26 1.87
C TYR A 36 9.65 5.60 0.51
N THR A 37 10.75 5.31 -0.17
CA THR A 37 10.76 4.60 -1.47
C THR A 37 11.71 3.42 -1.38
N VAL A 38 11.20 2.25 -1.71
CA VAL A 38 11.94 1.00 -1.83
C VAL A 38 12.12 0.71 -3.31
N TYR A 39 13.36 0.49 -3.74
CA TYR A 39 13.66 -0.09 -5.05
C TYR A 39 13.97 -1.57 -4.88
N THR A 40 13.21 -2.43 -5.55
CA THR A 40 13.42 -3.88 -5.46
C THR A 40 12.92 -4.61 -6.70
N ASP A 41 13.71 -5.60 -7.13
CA ASP A 41 13.36 -6.57 -8.18
C ASP A 41 13.14 -7.98 -7.58
N ALA A 42 12.84 -8.04 -6.27
CA ALA A 42 12.64 -9.29 -5.55
C ALA A 42 11.40 -10.05 -6.03
N ALA A 43 11.39 -11.36 -5.79
CA ALA A 43 10.20 -12.18 -6.00
C ALA A 43 9.00 -11.66 -5.18
N ALA A 44 7.79 -11.80 -5.73
CA ALA A 44 6.57 -11.18 -5.20
C ALA A 44 6.32 -11.41 -3.71
N VAL A 45 6.63 -12.61 -3.19
CA VAL A 45 6.51 -12.93 -1.75
C VAL A 45 7.42 -12.02 -0.92
N LEU A 46 8.70 -11.93 -1.27
CA LEU A 46 9.67 -11.12 -0.55
C LEU A 46 9.37 -9.62 -0.73
N ALA A 47 8.99 -9.19 -1.94
CA ALA A 47 8.60 -7.82 -2.22
C ALA A 47 7.40 -7.37 -1.37
N ALA A 48 6.39 -8.23 -1.19
CA ALA A 48 5.23 -7.94 -0.36
C ALA A 48 5.61 -7.83 1.14
N LEU A 49 6.51 -8.70 1.63
CA LEU A 49 7.00 -8.61 3.02
C LEU A 49 7.84 -7.34 3.26
N ILE A 50 8.69 -6.97 2.31
CA ILE A 50 9.46 -5.71 2.36
C ILE A 50 8.49 -4.52 2.40
N ALA A 51 7.43 -4.54 1.59
CA ALA A 51 6.41 -3.52 1.60
C ALA A 51 5.73 -3.40 2.97
N VAL A 52 5.34 -4.52 3.58
CA VAL A 52 4.72 -4.54 4.93
C VAL A 52 5.68 -3.97 5.97
N GLN A 53 6.94 -4.43 5.97
CA GLN A 53 7.94 -3.96 6.94
C GLN A 53 8.10 -2.43 6.87
N HIS A 54 8.35 -1.89 5.68
CA HIS A 54 8.50 -0.45 5.51
C HIS A 54 7.21 0.34 5.76
N ALA A 55 6.03 -0.22 5.47
CA ALA A 55 4.78 0.44 5.80
C ALA A 55 4.66 0.64 7.32
N LEU A 56 5.04 -0.38 8.11
CA LEU A 56 5.05 -0.31 9.57
C LEU A 56 6.13 0.65 10.09
N ASP A 57 7.37 0.54 9.60
CA ASP A 57 8.49 1.38 10.05
C ASP A 57 8.28 2.87 9.80
N HIS A 58 7.57 3.22 8.72
CA HIS A 58 7.33 4.61 8.34
C HIS A 58 5.93 5.13 8.72
N LEU A 59 5.13 4.32 9.43
CA LEU A 59 3.74 4.62 9.77
C LEU A 59 2.98 5.11 8.53
N ALA A 60 3.06 4.31 7.46
CA ALA A 60 2.40 4.59 6.20
C ALA A 60 0.99 4.00 6.22
N ASP A 61 0.03 4.81 5.79
CA ASP A 61 -1.36 4.42 5.65
C ASP A 61 -1.59 3.64 4.34
N ALA A 62 -0.68 3.79 3.37
CA ALA A 62 -0.75 3.14 2.07
C ALA A 62 0.62 2.65 1.54
N VAL A 63 0.56 1.69 0.63
CA VAL A 63 1.67 1.19 -0.18
C VAL A 63 1.31 1.35 -1.65
N ALA A 64 2.11 2.11 -2.39
CA ALA A 64 1.97 2.25 -3.84
C ALA A 64 2.92 1.30 -4.57
N VAL A 65 2.38 0.45 -5.43
CA VAL A 65 3.12 -0.51 -6.26
C VAL A 65 2.72 -0.35 -7.73
N PRO A 66 3.32 0.61 -8.46
CA PRO A 66 2.85 1.02 -9.79
C PRO A 66 2.98 -0.05 -10.88
N HIS A 67 3.84 -1.06 -10.69
CA HIS A 67 4.03 -2.12 -11.68
C HIS A 67 2.99 -3.24 -11.58
N LEU A 68 2.14 -3.22 -10.54
CA LEU A 68 1.05 -4.19 -10.40
C LEU A 68 -0.21 -3.72 -11.13
N GLY A 69 -0.87 -4.65 -11.80
CA GLY A 69 -2.22 -4.49 -12.34
C GLY A 69 -3.28 -4.89 -11.31
N THR A 70 -4.32 -5.58 -11.78
CA THR A 70 -5.30 -6.22 -10.90
C THR A 70 -4.66 -7.42 -10.20
N LEU A 71 -4.88 -7.54 -8.89
CA LEU A 71 -4.47 -8.68 -8.10
C LEU A 71 -5.35 -9.89 -8.36
N GLU A 72 -4.70 -10.99 -8.74
CA GLU A 72 -5.32 -12.30 -8.83
C GLU A 72 -5.54 -12.90 -7.43
N PRO A 73 -6.55 -13.78 -7.25
CA PRO A 73 -6.71 -14.56 -6.03
C PRO A 73 -5.44 -15.36 -5.70
N GLY A 74 -5.07 -15.42 -4.40
CA GLY A 74 -3.91 -16.19 -3.95
C GLY A 74 -2.55 -15.52 -4.15
N THR A 75 -2.51 -14.32 -4.73
CA THR A 75 -1.26 -13.55 -4.85
C THR A 75 -0.71 -13.12 -3.48
N PRO A 76 0.61 -13.11 -3.26
CA PRO A 76 1.18 -12.70 -1.97
C PRO A 76 0.89 -11.24 -1.59
N TRP A 77 0.57 -10.37 -2.55
CA TRP A 77 0.30 -8.95 -2.30
C TRP A 77 -0.88 -8.69 -1.37
N TRP A 78 -1.78 -9.65 -1.19
CA TRP A 78 -2.87 -9.53 -0.21
C TRP A 78 -2.36 -9.27 1.22
N VAL A 79 -1.17 -9.74 1.58
CA VAL A 79 -0.58 -9.49 2.90
C VAL A 79 -0.40 -8.00 3.21
N VAL A 80 -0.19 -7.17 2.17
CA VAL A 80 -0.06 -5.72 2.35
C VAL A 80 -1.34 -5.12 2.91
N THR A 81 -2.50 -5.64 2.49
CA THR A 81 -3.82 -5.17 2.94
C THR A 81 -4.11 -5.48 4.41
N GLU A 82 -3.28 -6.27 5.09
CA GLU A 82 -3.38 -6.45 6.55
C GLU A 82 -2.77 -5.26 7.31
N ALA A 83 -1.78 -4.58 6.70
CA ALA A 83 -1.03 -3.49 7.33
C ALA A 83 -1.44 -2.08 6.83
N ALA A 84 -1.71 -1.94 5.53
CA ALA A 84 -1.93 -0.65 4.87
C ALA A 84 -2.81 -0.81 3.63
N ASP A 85 -3.33 0.29 3.10
CA ASP A 85 -4.00 0.27 1.79
C ASP A 85 -2.98 -0.09 0.70
N LEU A 86 -3.34 -0.99 -0.22
CA LEU A 86 -2.50 -1.33 -1.37
C LEU A 86 -3.01 -0.62 -2.62
N ILE A 87 -2.19 0.24 -3.21
CA ILE A 87 -2.50 1.00 -4.41
C ILE A 87 -1.65 0.45 -5.57
N THR A 88 -2.31 -0.14 -6.56
CA THR A 88 -1.68 -0.61 -7.80
C THR A 88 -1.97 0.36 -8.94
N ALA A 89 -1.39 0.17 -10.12
CA ALA A 89 -1.74 0.99 -11.29
C ALA A 89 -3.22 0.83 -11.69
N ALA A 90 -3.81 -0.34 -11.41
CA ALA A 90 -5.20 -0.61 -11.77
C ALA A 90 -6.20 -0.08 -10.73
N ARG A 91 -5.94 -0.28 -9.44
CA ARG A 91 -6.91 0.04 -8.38
C ARG A 91 -6.30 0.11 -6.99
N GLN A 92 -7.09 0.64 -6.06
CA GLN A 92 -6.84 0.57 -4.63
C GLN A 92 -7.54 -0.63 -4.01
N TYR A 93 -6.84 -1.28 -3.08
CA TYR A 93 -7.31 -2.34 -2.22
C TYR A 93 -7.23 -1.82 -0.78
N PRO A 94 -8.38 -1.60 -0.12
CA PRO A 94 -8.39 -1.04 1.22
C PRO A 94 -7.79 -2.05 2.20
N ARG A 95 -7.14 -1.50 3.23
CA ARG A 95 -6.70 -2.27 4.39
C ARG A 95 -7.90 -3.00 4.98
N ARG A 96 -7.75 -4.29 5.28
CA ARG A 96 -8.76 -5.04 6.02
C ARG A 96 -8.87 -4.45 7.41
N SER A 97 -10.04 -3.91 7.74
CA SER A 97 -10.36 -3.56 9.11
C SER A 97 -10.23 -4.82 9.94
N ALA A 98 -9.41 -4.77 10.99
CA ALA A 98 -9.51 -5.75 12.05
C ALA A 98 -10.93 -5.65 12.58
N VAL A 99 -11.81 -6.58 12.19
CA VAL A 99 -13.01 -6.86 12.96
C VAL A 99 -12.48 -7.45 14.26
N ILE A 100 -12.11 -6.58 15.19
CA ILE A 100 -11.94 -6.95 16.58
C ILE A 100 -13.37 -7.29 16.99
N GLY A 101 -13.73 -8.58 16.88
CA GLY A 101 -15.05 -9.04 17.28
C GLY A 101 -15.29 -8.53 18.68
N SER A 102 -16.25 -7.63 18.84
CA SER A 102 -16.80 -7.31 20.14
C SER A 102 -17.42 -8.60 20.64
N THR A 103 -16.63 -9.39 21.36
CA THR A 103 -17.15 -10.47 22.19
C THR A 103 -17.85 -9.80 23.36
N GLY A 104 -19.02 -9.22 23.06
CA GLY A 104 -20.03 -8.96 24.07
C GLY A 104 -20.39 -10.33 24.65
N ARG A 105 -19.79 -10.66 25.79
CA ARG A 105 -20.38 -11.62 26.71
C ARG A 105 -21.69 -11.01 27.19
N THR A 106 -22.79 -11.42 26.59
CA THR A 106 -24.08 -11.44 27.29
C THR A 106 -24.15 -12.71 28.13
N GLN A 107 -24.61 -12.46 29.36
CA GLN A 107 -24.81 -13.34 30.52
C GLN A 107 -25.14 -14.80 30.24
#